data_AF-A0A0G3V7R3-F1
#
_entry.id   AF-A0A0G3V7R3-F1
#
_cell.length_a   1.000
_cell.length_b   1.000
_cell.length_c   1.000
_cell.angle_alpha   90.00
_cell.angle_beta   90.00
_cell.angle_gamma   90.00
#
_symmetry.space_group_name_H-M   'P 1'
#
loop_
_entity.id
_entity.type
_entity.pdbx_description
1 polymer ?
#
loop_
_entity_poly.entity_id
_entity_poly.type
_entity_poly.pdbx_seq_one_letter_code
_entity_poly.pdbx_strand_id
1 'polypeptide(L)'
;MSPPYLNYALISDAFVIDVAGGTTILASRTPLTISPPDGVDSAVISGDGRFVAYETVDPLATYDTNNASDIYRRELSNNDWVWVTRRPAGGPSVTGATQPTISRDGGFIAFASISEEFDLNLSDTNSTQDIFVRDMSSPGITRVSVAPNGFILNADSYSPRISASGRMVAYLTDATNAVPSDTAGRTDLVVRDRTRGVNTRANVAPNLTESSAFIDSPVLSADGKYAGWNTASSYAPGDADNAQDSFLRFLASNISLSNISPTSFSTSTAPTVTLTGVGFADDALPVVDGQGVSISNVVVNADGTSLTFTLALSAGDSIGRHDIWARNPGGASWSAAGAAAVGRTGLLRVG
;
A
#
# COMPACT_ATOMS: atom_id res chain seq x y z
N MET A 1 -4.19 -50.28 -8.91
CA MET A 1 -4.82 -49.27 -9.77
C MET A 1 -5.18 -48.11 -8.89
N SER A 2 -4.41 -47.02 -8.93
CA SER A 2 -4.82 -45.76 -8.28
C SER A 2 -5.98 -45.17 -9.08
N PRO A 3 -7.04 -44.65 -8.43
CA PRO A 3 -8.12 -44.01 -9.16
C PRO A 3 -7.57 -42.78 -9.90
N PRO A 4 -8.07 -42.47 -11.11
CA PRO A 4 -7.70 -41.24 -11.79
C PRO A 4 -8.23 -40.07 -10.96
N TYR A 5 -7.34 -39.16 -10.57
CA TYR A 5 -7.73 -37.84 -10.09
C TYR A 5 -8.43 -37.13 -11.26
N LEU A 6 -9.76 -37.09 -11.23
CA LEU A 6 -10.54 -36.15 -12.03
C LEU A 6 -10.20 -34.76 -11.51
N ASN A 7 -9.38 -34.05 -12.28
CA ASN A 7 -9.18 -32.61 -12.15
C ASN A 7 -10.52 -31.96 -12.53
N TYR A 8 -11.39 -31.72 -11.57
CA TYR A 8 -12.57 -30.89 -11.80
C TYR A 8 -12.04 -29.48 -12.01
N ALA A 9 -11.95 -29.03 -13.28
CA ALA A 9 -11.84 -27.61 -13.56
C ALA A 9 -13.00 -26.92 -12.84
N LEU A 10 -12.69 -26.06 -11.88
CA LEU A 10 -13.69 -25.30 -11.17
C LEU A 10 -14.34 -24.36 -12.19
N ILE A 11 -15.61 -24.61 -12.52
CA ILE A 11 -16.46 -23.77 -13.36
C ILE A 11 -16.92 -22.57 -12.52
N SER A 12 -15.98 -21.73 -12.13
CA SER A 12 -16.22 -20.55 -11.30
C SER A 12 -16.29 -19.29 -12.16
N ASP A 13 -17.35 -18.51 -11.96
CA ASP A 13 -17.59 -17.23 -12.61
C ASP A 13 -17.55 -16.09 -11.58
N ALA A 14 -17.16 -14.89 -12.01
CA ALA A 14 -17.30 -13.69 -11.18
C ALA A 14 -18.60 -12.95 -11.51
N PHE A 15 -19.37 -12.58 -10.48
CA PHE A 15 -20.57 -11.75 -10.60
C PHE A 15 -20.47 -10.50 -9.72
N VAL A 16 -21.06 -9.41 -10.18
CA VAL A 16 -21.32 -8.20 -9.37
C VAL A 16 -22.82 -8.08 -9.15
N ILE A 17 -23.21 -7.88 -7.90
CA ILE A 17 -24.60 -7.68 -7.50
C ILE A 17 -24.76 -6.21 -7.11
N ASP A 18 -25.54 -5.47 -7.89
CA ASP A 18 -26.03 -4.15 -7.50
C ASP A 18 -27.24 -4.35 -6.60
N VAL A 19 -27.02 -4.20 -5.29
CA VAL A 19 -28.04 -4.38 -4.26
C VAL A 19 -29.11 -3.28 -4.33
N ALA A 20 -28.74 -2.06 -4.71
CA ALA A 20 -29.67 -0.92 -4.75
C ALA A 20 -30.57 -0.99 -5.99
N GLY A 21 -29.99 -1.34 -7.15
CA GLY A 21 -30.71 -1.52 -8.40
C GLY A 21 -31.35 -2.91 -8.55
N GLY A 22 -31.00 -3.87 -7.71
CA GLY A 22 -31.50 -5.25 -7.78
C GLY A 22 -31.03 -6.01 -9.02
N THR A 23 -29.85 -5.68 -9.55
CA THR A 23 -29.31 -6.31 -10.77
C THR A 23 -28.10 -7.19 -10.47
N THR A 24 -27.90 -8.21 -11.31
CA THR A 24 -26.71 -9.08 -11.27
C THR A 24 -26.02 -9.03 -12.63
N ILE A 25 -24.72 -8.74 -12.61
CA ILE A 25 -23.89 -8.59 -13.80
C ILE A 25 -22.83 -9.69 -13.77
N LEU A 26 -22.73 -10.48 -14.83
CA LEU A 26 -21.59 -11.37 -15.05
C LEU A 26 -20.34 -10.51 -15.27
N ALA A 27 -19.43 -10.53 -14.30
CA ALA A 27 -18.26 -9.67 -14.20
C ALA A 27 -17.07 -10.21 -15.01
N SER A 28 -16.92 -11.54 -15.10
CA SER A 28 -15.88 -12.21 -15.89
C SER A 28 -16.15 -12.24 -17.40
N ARG A 29 -17.20 -11.57 -17.87
CA ARG A 29 -17.56 -11.55 -19.30
C ARG A 29 -16.50 -10.85 -20.15
N THR A 30 -16.25 -11.36 -21.36
CA THR A 30 -15.39 -10.73 -22.37
C THR A 30 -16.18 -10.26 -23.60
N PRO A 31 -15.61 -9.39 -24.47
CA PRO A 31 -16.25 -9.06 -25.75
C PRO A 31 -16.06 -10.12 -26.84
N LEU A 32 -15.11 -11.04 -26.67
CA LEU A 32 -14.75 -12.02 -27.70
C LEU A 32 -15.60 -13.29 -27.63
N THR A 33 -16.17 -13.61 -26.47
CA THR A 33 -17.04 -14.78 -26.28
C THR A 33 -18.34 -14.39 -25.56
N ILE A 34 -19.45 -15.04 -25.93
CA ILE A 34 -20.73 -14.89 -25.20
C ILE A 34 -20.69 -15.66 -23.88
N SER A 35 -19.94 -16.77 -23.83
CA SER A 35 -19.71 -17.54 -22.61
C SER A 35 -18.61 -16.90 -21.76
N PRO A 36 -18.77 -16.88 -20.42
CA PRO A 36 -17.68 -16.52 -19.51
C PRO A 36 -16.49 -17.48 -19.64
N PRO A 37 -15.30 -17.05 -19.21
CA PRO A 37 -14.20 -17.98 -18.94
C PRO A 37 -14.61 -18.95 -17.85
N ASP A 38 -14.20 -20.21 -17.99
CA ASP A 38 -14.19 -21.15 -16.88
C ASP A 38 -13.00 -20.80 -15.94
N GLY A 39 -13.10 -21.13 -14.66
CA GLY A 39 -11.94 -21.06 -13.75
C GLY A 39 -11.55 -19.67 -13.27
N VAL A 40 -12.52 -18.82 -12.90
CA VAL A 40 -12.21 -17.58 -12.17
C VAL A 40 -11.95 -17.90 -10.70
N ASP A 41 -10.67 -17.95 -10.33
CA ASP A 41 -10.22 -18.30 -8.97
C ASP A 41 -10.26 -17.10 -8.00
N SER A 42 -10.12 -15.88 -8.52
CA SER A 42 -10.14 -14.64 -7.73
C SER A 42 -10.70 -13.47 -8.53
N ALA A 43 -11.55 -12.67 -7.88
CA ALA A 43 -12.09 -11.43 -8.43
C ALA A 43 -12.21 -10.35 -7.36
N VAL A 44 -11.92 -9.10 -7.73
CA VAL A 44 -11.92 -7.93 -6.85
C VAL A 44 -12.56 -6.74 -7.56
N ILE A 45 -13.40 -5.98 -6.85
CA ILE A 45 -14.05 -4.77 -7.36
C ILE A 45 -13.30 -3.52 -6.88
N SER A 46 -13.20 -2.51 -7.74
CA SER A 46 -12.61 -1.21 -7.38
C SER A 46 -13.46 -0.50 -6.32
N GLY A 47 -12.80 0.35 -5.51
CA GLY A 47 -13.46 1.06 -4.41
C GLY A 47 -14.54 2.06 -4.84
N ASP A 48 -14.56 2.46 -6.11
CA ASP A 48 -15.65 3.25 -6.73
C ASP A 48 -16.72 2.38 -7.41
N GLY A 49 -16.57 1.05 -7.39
CA GLY A 49 -17.51 0.09 -7.96
C GLY A 49 -17.50 0.02 -9.49
N ARG A 50 -16.60 0.71 -10.18
CA ARG A 50 -16.63 0.82 -11.66
C ARG A 50 -15.89 -0.30 -12.38
N PHE A 51 -14.90 -0.91 -11.74
CA PHE A 51 -14.02 -1.89 -12.35
C PHE A 51 -13.98 -3.18 -11.55
N VAL A 52 -13.83 -4.31 -12.26
CA VAL A 52 -13.53 -5.61 -11.65
C VAL A 52 -12.23 -6.11 -12.25
N ALA A 53 -11.26 -6.46 -11.41
CA ALA A 53 -10.11 -7.25 -11.82
C ALA A 53 -10.34 -8.72 -11.43
N TYR A 54 -10.00 -9.64 -12.31
CA TYR A 54 -10.17 -11.07 -12.06
C TYR A 54 -9.07 -11.85 -12.78
N GLU A 55 -8.78 -13.04 -12.26
CA GLU A 55 -7.81 -13.97 -12.84
C GLU A 55 -8.53 -15.17 -13.46
N THR A 56 -8.00 -15.72 -14.54
CA THR A 56 -8.48 -16.96 -15.16
C THR A 56 -7.37 -17.59 -16.00
N VAL A 57 -7.38 -18.92 -16.09
CA VAL A 57 -6.50 -19.69 -17.00
C VAL A 57 -7.01 -19.69 -18.45
N ASP A 58 -8.28 -19.34 -18.66
CA ASP A 58 -8.85 -19.34 -19.99
C ASP A 58 -8.24 -18.22 -20.86
N PRO A 59 -7.84 -18.54 -22.10
CA PRO A 59 -7.22 -17.57 -23.00
C PRO A 59 -8.27 -16.59 -23.52
N LEU A 60 -8.48 -15.49 -22.79
CA LEU A 60 -9.47 -14.48 -23.14
C LEU A 60 -9.00 -13.52 -24.23
N ALA A 61 -7.69 -13.44 -24.48
CA ALA A 61 -7.12 -12.67 -25.57
C ALA A 61 -6.65 -13.60 -26.70
N THR A 62 -6.81 -13.19 -27.96
CA THR A 62 -6.41 -14.00 -29.14
C THR A 62 -4.93 -14.35 -29.21
N TYR A 63 -4.09 -13.72 -28.39
CA TYR A 63 -2.65 -13.97 -28.30
C TYR A 63 -2.25 -14.61 -26.98
N ASP A 64 -3.23 -14.98 -26.14
CA ASP A 64 -2.99 -15.75 -24.95
C ASP A 64 -2.81 -17.23 -25.31
N THR A 65 -1.63 -17.75 -25.02
CA THR A 65 -1.17 -19.06 -25.49
C THR A 65 -0.33 -19.79 -24.42
N ASN A 66 -0.27 -19.26 -23.20
CA ASN A 66 0.58 -19.82 -22.13
C ASN A 66 -0.13 -20.92 -21.32
N ASN A 67 -1.46 -21.04 -21.43
CA ASN A 67 -2.30 -21.88 -20.57
C ASN A 67 -2.04 -21.65 -19.07
N ALA A 68 -1.68 -20.42 -18.69
CA ALA A 68 -1.47 -20.02 -17.31
C ALA A 68 -2.51 -18.97 -16.92
N SER A 69 -2.68 -18.76 -15.62
CA SER A 69 -3.62 -17.75 -15.14
C SER A 69 -3.17 -16.36 -15.56
N ASP A 70 -4.07 -15.58 -16.12
CA ASP A 70 -3.85 -14.20 -16.53
C ASP A 70 -4.90 -13.29 -15.90
N ILE A 71 -4.53 -12.03 -15.67
CA ILE A 71 -5.37 -11.06 -15.00
C ILE A 71 -5.96 -10.09 -16.02
N TYR A 72 -7.25 -9.86 -15.89
CA TYR A 72 -8.04 -8.99 -16.73
C TYR A 72 -8.77 -7.96 -15.87
N ARG A 73 -8.95 -6.74 -16.39
CA ARG A 73 -9.78 -5.70 -15.78
C ARG A 73 -10.94 -5.41 -16.70
N ARG A 74 -12.16 -5.40 -16.17
CA ARG A 74 -13.37 -4.99 -16.88
C ARG A 74 -13.94 -3.71 -16.28
N GLU A 75 -14.38 -2.79 -17.12
CA GLU A 75 -15.23 -1.67 -16.75
C GLU A 75 -16.70 -2.05 -16.88
N LEU A 76 -17.46 -1.88 -15.79
CA LEU A 76 -18.84 -2.35 -15.71
C LEU A 76 -19.83 -1.47 -16.48
N SER A 77 -19.49 -0.19 -16.73
CA SER A 77 -20.40 0.79 -17.35
C SER A 77 -20.55 0.61 -18.87
N ASN A 78 -19.49 0.19 -19.55
CA ASN A 78 -19.39 0.07 -21.01
C ASN A 78 -18.97 -1.33 -21.48
N ASN A 79 -18.60 -2.24 -20.57
CA ASN A 79 -18.01 -3.55 -20.86
C ASN A 79 -16.62 -3.51 -21.51
N ASP A 80 -15.92 -2.39 -21.40
CA ASP A 80 -14.52 -2.32 -21.83
C ASP A 80 -13.67 -3.26 -20.97
N TRP A 81 -12.64 -3.85 -21.57
CA TRP A 81 -11.75 -4.78 -20.88
C TRP A 81 -10.30 -4.54 -21.26
N VAL A 82 -9.40 -4.91 -20.37
CA VAL A 82 -7.95 -4.83 -20.58
C VAL A 82 -7.29 -6.09 -20.03
N TRP A 83 -6.37 -6.67 -20.82
CA TRP A 83 -5.43 -7.67 -20.34
C TRP A 83 -4.36 -7.00 -19.48
N VAL A 84 -4.49 -7.12 -18.16
CA VAL A 84 -3.65 -6.43 -17.17
C VAL A 84 -2.24 -7.00 -17.20
N THR A 85 -2.11 -8.31 -17.30
CA THR A 85 -0.84 -9.05 -17.30
C THR A 85 -0.32 -9.31 -18.71
N ARG A 86 -0.74 -8.50 -19.70
CA ARG A 86 -0.06 -8.48 -20.98
C ARG A 86 1.34 -7.89 -20.78
N ARG A 87 2.37 -8.64 -21.15
CA ARG A 87 3.76 -8.18 -21.04
C ARG A 87 3.96 -6.85 -21.79
N PRO A 88 4.90 -6.00 -21.37
CA PRO A 88 5.26 -4.81 -22.13
C PRO A 88 5.71 -5.11 -23.57
N ALA A 89 6.39 -6.25 -23.79
CA ALA A 89 6.76 -6.75 -25.11
C ALA A 89 5.58 -7.30 -25.94
N GLY A 90 4.39 -7.41 -25.34
CA GLY A 90 3.20 -8.02 -25.90
C GLY A 90 3.04 -9.49 -25.53
N GLY A 91 1.79 -9.97 -25.58
CA GLY A 91 1.44 -11.36 -25.28
C GLY A 91 1.51 -11.73 -23.79
N PRO A 92 1.29 -13.02 -23.47
CA PRO A 92 1.28 -13.56 -22.10
C PRO A 92 2.71 -13.77 -21.61
N SER A 93 2.95 -13.70 -20.31
CA SER A 93 4.18 -14.29 -19.73
C SER A 93 4.12 -15.82 -19.76
N VAL A 94 5.25 -16.48 -19.59
CA VAL A 94 5.31 -17.96 -19.55
C VAL A 94 4.53 -18.52 -18.36
N THR A 95 4.56 -17.85 -17.22
CA THR A 95 4.07 -18.38 -15.94
C THR A 95 2.75 -17.76 -15.47
N GLY A 96 2.25 -16.74 -16.17
CA GLY A 96 1.02 -16.05 -15.80
C GLY A 96 1.19 -15.20 -14.54
N ALA A 97 0.08 -14.86 -13.91
CA ALA A 97 -0.03 -14.06 -12.71
C ALA A 97 -1.31 -14.37 -11.94
N THR A 98 -1.26 -14.18 -10.63
CA THR A 98 -2.38 -14.46 -9.73
C THR A 98 -2.56 -13.39 -8.65
N GLN A 99 -3.61 -13.54 -7.84
CA GLN A 99 -3.92 -12.73 -6.66
C GLN A 99 -4.10 -11.23 -6.98
N PRO A 100 -4.99 -10.85 -7.92
CA PRO A 100 -5.21 -9.45 -8.26
C PRO A 100 -5.78 -8.64 -7.09
N THR A 101 -5.28 -7.43 -6.90
CA THR A 101 -5.91 -6.37 -6.09
C THR A 101 -5.94 -5.06 -6.84
N ILE A 102 -6.93 -4.20 -6.58
CA ILE A 102 -7.23 -3.04 -7.42
C ILE A 102 -7.39 -1.75 -6.61
N SER A 103 -6.86 -0.63 -7.11
CA SER A 103 -7.05 0.70 -6.51
C SER A 103 -8.50 1.18 -6.61
N ARG A 104 -8.83 2.28 -5.92
CA ARG A 104 -10.21 2.77 -5.83
C ARG A 104 -10.81 3.08 -7.20
N ASP A 105 -10.01 3.64 -8.09
CA ASP A 105 -10.36 4.07 -9.44
C ASP A 105 -9.99 3.06 -10.53
N GLY A 106 -9.46 1.88 -10.15
CA GLY A 106 -8.96 0.89 -11.09
C GLY A 106 -7.71 1.31 -11.89
N GLY A 107 -7.07 2.43 -11.53
CA GLY A 107 -5.87 2.94 -12.16
C GLY A 107 -4.61 2.13 -11.87
N PHE A 108 -4.56 1.40 -10.76
CA PHE A 108 -3.46 0.52 -10.40
C PHE A 108 -3.97 -0.86 -10.00
N ILE A 109 -3.30 -1.92 -10.47
CA ILE A 109 -3.59 -3.30 -10.11
C ILE A 109 -2.29 -3.96 -9.63
N ALA A 110 -2.29 -4.47 -8.40
CA ALA A 110 -1.19 -5.29 -7.88
C ALA A 110 -1.50 -6.77 -8.04
N PHE A 111 -0.48 -7.59 -8.27
CA PHE A 111 -0.61 -9.03 -8.47
C PHE A 111 0.71 -9.75 -8.14
N ALA A 112 0.63 -11.06 -7.98
CA ALA A 112 1.78 -11.92 -7.74
C ALA A 112 2.15 -12.73 -8.99
N SER A 113 3.44 -12.96 -9.25
CA SER A 113 3.92 -13.80 -10.33
C SER A 113 5.36 -14.25 -10.09
N ILE A 114 5.74 -15.41 -10.64
CA ILE A 114 7.14 -15.88 -10.72
C ILE A 114 7.81 -15.45 -12.04
N SER A 115 7.15 -14.64 -12.87
CA SER A 115 7.65 -14.27 -14.19
C SER A 115 8.75 -13.21 -14.13
N GLU A 116 9.85 -13.49 -14.82
CA GLU A 116 10.94 -12.55 -15.05
C GLU A 116 10.66 -11.54 -16.18
N GLU A 117 9.51 -11.64 -16.84
CA GLU A 117 9.25 -10.96 -18.12
C GLU A 117 8.37 -9.70 -17.98
N PHE A 118 7.91 -9.41 -16.75
CA PHE A 118 6.99 -8.30 -16.49
C PHE A 118 7.69 -6.95 -16.30
N ASP A 119 8.84 -6.93 -15.60
CA ASP A 119 9.57 -5.70 -15.35
C ASP A 119 10.80 -5.60 -16.26
N LEU A 120 10.76 -4.67 -17.22
CA LEU A 120 11.87 -4.46 -18.16
C LEU A 120 13.04 -3.68 -17.55
N ASN A 121 12.87 -3.07 -16.39
CA ASN A 121 13.90 -2.26 -15.74
C ASN A 121 14.69 -3.05 -14.69
N LEU A 122 14.20 -4.22 -14.30
CA LEU A 122 14.80 -5.04 -13.26
C LEU A 122 14.68 -6.52 -13.62
N SER A 123 15.78 -7.10 -14.10
CA SER A 123 15.85 -8.52 -14.41
C SER A 123 15.71 -9.35 -13.14
N ASP A 124 14.91 -10.41 -13.24
CA ASP A 124 14.77 -11.36 -12.17
C ASP A 124 16.04 -12.22 -12.01
N THR A 125 16.50 -12.43 -10.78
CA THR A 125 17.66 -13.28 -10.50
C THR A 125 17.45 -14.21 -9.31
N ASN A 126 16.25 -14.24 -8.72
CA ASN A 126 15.95 -15.07 -7.55
C ASN A 126 15.08 -16.29 -7.92
N SER A 127 14.37 -16.25 -9.06
CA SER A 127 13.41 -17.27 -9.48
C SER A 127 12.32 -17.58 -8.43
N THR A 128 11.98 -16.60 -7.60
CA THR A 128 10.94 -16.67 -6.57
C THR A 128 9.73 -15.83 -6.96
N GLN A 129 8.61 -16.01 -6.27
CA GLN A 129 7.40 -15.22 -6.51
C GLN A 129 7.62 -13.76 -6.10
N ASP A 130 7.16 -12.85 -6.94
CA ASP A 130 7.27 -11.41 -6.76
C ASP A 130 5.91 -10.73 -6.87
N ILE A 131 5.82 -9.53 -6.29
CA ILE A 131 4.67 -8.64 -6.39
C ILE A 131 4.94 -7.57 -7.42
N PHE A 132 4.03 -7.43 -8.36
CA PHE A 132 4.06 -6.43 -9.43
C PHE A 132 2.87 -5.49 -9.32
N VAL A 133 3.02 -4.29 -9.91
CA VAL A 133 1.91 -3.34 -10.13
C VAL A 133 1.85 -2.95 -11.59
N ARG A 134 0.66 -3.05 -12.17
CA ARG A 134 0.30 -2.49 -13.48
C ARG A 134 -0.30 -1.10 -13.30
N ASP A 135 0.28 -0.09 -13.95
CA ASP A 135 -0.29 1.25 -14.07
C ASP A 135 -1.16 1.35 -15.32
N MET A 136 -2.47 1.49 -15.16
CA MET A 136 -3.42 1.46 -16.28
C MET A 136 -3.40 2.74 -17.15
N SER A 137 -2.64 3.77 -16.77
CA SER A 137 -2.42 4.98 -17.58
C SER A 137 -1.27 4.86 -18.59
N SER A 138 -0.38 3.87 -18.41
CA SER A 138 0.76 3.58 -19.27
C SER A 138 0.78 2.07 -19.60
N PRO A 139 1.68 1.53 -20.44
CA PRO A 139 1.84 0.08 -20.62
C PRO A 139 2.76 -0.59 -19.57
N GLY A 140 3.29 0.15 -18.60
CA GLY A 140 4.29 -0.34 -17.65
C GLY A 140 3.75 -1.31 -16.59
N ILE A 141 4.50 -2.39 -16.36
CA ILE A 141 4.43 -3.24 -15.16
C ILE A 141 5.74 -3.06 -14.41
N THR A 142 5.67 -2.84 -13.10
CA THR A 142 6.84 -2.63 -12.24
C THR A 142 6.82 -3.61 -11.08
N ARG A 143 7.96 -4.22 -10.76
CA ARG A 143 8.15 -5.03 -9.55
C ARG A 143 8.13 -4.10 -8.33
N VAL A 144 7.31 -4.45 -7.34
CA VAL A 144 7.09 -3.69 -6.11
C VAL A 144 7.69 -4.41 -4.90
N SER A 145 7.83 -5.74 -4.95
CA SER A 145 8.65 -6.54 -4.04
C SER A 145 10.14 -6.28 -4.28
N VAL A 146 10.62 -5.11 -3.85
CA VAL A 146 12.03 -4.72 -3.90
C VAL A 146 12.49 -4.22 -2.54
N ALA A 147 13.77 -4.41 -2.24
CA ALA A 147 14.42 -3.86 -1.07
C ALA A 147 14.45 -2.31 -1.13
N PRO A 148 14.63 -1.61 0.01
CA PRO A 148 14.70 -0.15 0.03
C PRO A 148 15.77 0.47 -0.88
N ASN A 149 16.83 -0.28 -1.19
CA ASN A 149 17.90 0.12 -2.12
C ASN A 149 17.60 -0.19 -3.59
N GLY A 150 16.41 -0.72 -3.91
CA GLY A 150 15.94 -1.00 -5.26
C GLY A 150 16.33 -2.37 -5.82
N PHE A 151 17.11 -3.18 -5.09
CA PHE A 151 17.41 -4.55 -5.51
C PHE A 151 16.22 -5.48 -5.25
N ILE A 152 16.16 -6.58 -6.01
CA ILE A 152 15.13 -7.60 -5.84
C ILE A 152 15.18 -8.21 -4.43
N LEU A 153 14.03 -8.68 -3.95
CA LEU A 153 13.97 -9.47 -2.73
C LEU A 153 14.63 -10.83 -2.93
N ASN A 154 15.10 -11.46 -1.85
CA ASN A 154 15.86 -12.71 -1.92
C ASN A 154 15.03 -13.97 -1.62
N ALA A 155 13.71 -13.85 -1.50
CA ALA A 155 12.77 -14.95 -1.32
C ALA A 155 11.36 -14.56 -1.80
N ASP A 156 10.41 -15.50 -1.69
CA ASP A 156 9.03 -15.35 -2.16
C ASP A 156 8.31 -14.14 -1.54
N SER A 157 7.44 -13.52 -2.34
CA SER A 157 6.49 -12.48 -1.97
C SER A 157 5.11 -12.78 -2.55
N TYR A 158 4.07 -12.67 -1.73
CA TYR A 158 2.71 -13.12 -2.07
C TYR A 158 1.62 -12.35 -1.31
N SER A 159 0.36 -12.59 -1.66
CA SER A 159 -0.83 -11.99 -1.04
C SER A 159 -0.82 -10.45 -1.04
N PRO A 160 -0.67 -9.79 -2.21
CA PRO A 160 -0.60 -8.35 -2.28
C PRO A 160 -1.92 -7.68 -1.87
N ARG A 161 -1.83 -6.44 -1.39
CA ARG A 161 -2.94 -5.52 -1.14
C ARG A 161 -2.52 -4.12 -1.53
N ILE A 162 -3.37 -3.38 -2.25
CA ILE A 162 -3.08 -2.02 -2.71
C ILE A 162 -4.05 -1.01 -2.10
N SER A 163 -3.51 0.15 -1.71
CA SER A 163 -4.31 1.29 -1.22
C SER A 163 -5.15 1.94 -2.33
N ALA A 164 -6.15 2.73 -1.96
CA ALA A 164 -7.07 3.39 -2.88
C ALA A 164 -6.36 4.30 -3.90
N SER A 165 -5.26 4.95 -3.50
CA SER A 165 -4.45 5.80 -4.37
C SER A 165 -3.42 5.04 -5.21
N GLY A 166 -3.23 3.74 -4.97
CA GLY A 166 -2.19 2.95 -5.62
C GLY A 166 -0.77 3.16 -5.08
N ARG A 167 -0.59 4.03 -4.07
CA ARG A 167 0.72 4.41 -3.52
C ARG A 167 1.32 3.33 -2.62
N MET A 168 0.54 2.90 -1.64
CA MET A 168 0.95 1.92 -0.64
C MET A 168 0.56 0.52 -1.13
N VAL A 169 1.51 -0.41 -1.09
CA VAL A 169 1.28 -1.84 -1.40
C VAL A 169 1.78 -2.66 -0.22
N ALA A 170 0.89 -3.43 0.39
CA ALA A 170 1.23 -4.40 1.43
C ALA A 170 1.33 -5.80 0.83
N TYR A 171 2.26 -6.62 1.29
CA TYR A 171 2.43 -8.01 0.87
C TYR A 171 3.14 -8.83 1.94
N LEU A 172 2.95 -10.15 1.90
CA LEU A 172 3.74 -11.08 2.70
C LEU A 172 5.02 -11.44 1.96
N THR A 173 6.12 -11.60 2.67
CA THR A 173 7.39 -12.05 2.08
C THR A 173 8.23 -12.82 3.07
N ASP A 174 8.97 -13.83 2.58
CA ASP A 174 9.94 -14.59 3.36
C ASP A 174 11.37 -14.01 3.24
N ALA A 175 11.50 -12.86 2.57
CA ALA A 175 12.78 -12.26 2.18
C ALA A 175 13.44 -11.46 3.31
N THR A 176 14.67 -11.83 3.65
CA THR A 176 15.46 -11.19 4.72
C THR A 176 16.01 -9.81 4.35
N ASN A 177 15.95 -9.44 3.07
CA ASN A 177 16.40 -8.13 2.60
C ASN A 177 15.23 -7.14 2.36
N ALA A 178 14.00 -7.49 2.74
CA ALA A 178 12.84 -6.62 2.57
C ALA A 178 12.86 -5.40 3.49
N VAL A 179 13.41 -5.52 4.69
CA VAL A 179 13.64 -4.41 5.62
C VAL A 179 15.03 -4.50 6.25
N PRO A 180 15.63 -3.39 6.68
CA PRO A 180 16.87 -3.43 7.43
C PRO A 180 16.72 -4.30 8.69
N SER A 181 17.74 -5.10 8.98
CA SER A 181 17.84 -5.92 10.21
C SER A 181 16.86 -7.09 10.34
N ASP A 182 16.15 -7.49 9.27
CA ASP A 182 15.49 -8.80 9.27
C ASP A 182 16.55 -9.91 9.19
N THR A 183 16.55 -10.79 10.19
CA THR A 183 17.58 -11.82 10.37
C THR A 183 17.02 -13.24 10.39
N ALA A 184 15.70 -13.41 10.35
CA ALA A 184 15.08 -14.68 10.72
C ALA A 184 14.51 -15.50 9.55
N GLY A 185 14.41 -14.93 8.33
CA GLY A 185 13.86 -15.63 7.15
C GLY A 185 12.44 -16.13 7.39
N ARG A 186 11.65 -15.31 8.10
CA ARG A 186 10.25 -15.59 8.45
C ARG A 186 9.34 -14.75 7.57
N THR A 187 8.10 -15.21 7.39
CA THR A 187 7.09 -14.43 6.69
C THR A 187 6.81 -13.13 7.42
N ASP A 188 7.01 -12.02 6.72
CA ASP A 188 6.77 -10.67 7.17
C ASP A 188 5.73 -9.95 6.34
N LEU A 189 4.91 -9.13 7.00
CA LEU A 189 4.02 -8.21 6.33
C LEU A 189 4.77 -6.91 6.10
N VAL A 190 5.13 -6.67 4.85
CA VAL A 190 5.83 -5.46 4.43
C VAL A 190 4.86 -4.54 3.70
N VAL A 191 4.93 -3.25 4.00
CA VAL A 191 4.25 -2.20 3.25
C VAL A 191 5.27 -1.33 2.54
N ARG A 192 5.21 -1.33 1.20
CA ARG A 192 5.99 -0.50 0.30
C ARG A 192 5.26 0.82 0.04
N ASP A 193 5.90 1.93 0.35
CA ASP A 193 5.54 3.24 -0.21
C ASP A 193 6.22 3.37 -1.58
N ARG A 194 5.45 3.20 -2.65
CA ARG A 194 5.98 3.24 -4.03
C ARG A 194 6.51 4.61 -4.44
N THR A 195 6.02 5.68 -3.84
CA THR A 195 6.47 7.05 -4.13
C THR A 195 7.78 7.36 -3.43
N ARG A 196 7.92 6.97 -2.16
CA ARG A 196 9.13 7.23 -1.35
C ARG A 196 10.23 6.19 -1.54
N GLY A 197 9.88 5.02 -2.04
CA GLY A 197 10.81 3.91 -2.13
C GLY A 197 11.22 3.35 -0.77
N VAL A 198 10.30 3.33 0.21
CA VAL A 198 10.55 2.85 1.58
C VAL A 198 9.71 1.62 1.89
N ASN A 199 10.30 0.66 2.61
CA ASN A 199 9.60 -0.51 3.16
C ASN A 199 9.40 -0.34 4.66
N THR A 200 8.20 -0.67 5.13
CA THR A 200 7.87 -0.74 6.56
C THR A 200 7.40 -2.15 6.88
N ARG A 201 8.07 -2.84 7.81
CA ARG A 201 7.55 -4.09 8.38
C ARG A 201 6.42 -3.77 9.34
N ALA A 202 5.21 -4.25 9.03
CA ALA A 202 4.00 -3.96 9.79
C ALA A 202 3.82 -4.90 10.99
N ASN A 203 4.15 -6.18 10.85
CA ASN A 203 3.95 -7.25 11.84
C ASN A 203 4.99 -7.26 12.99
N VAL A 204 5.22 -6.12 13.64
CA VAL A 204 6.06 -6.04 14.85
C VAL A 204 5.18 -5.78 16.08
N ALA A 205 5.62 -6.25 17.24
CA ALA A 205 4.97 -5.96 18.50
C ALA A 205 5.02 -4.43 18.82
N PRO A 206 4.17 -3.90 19.71
CA PRO A 206 4.17 -2.47 20.05
C PRO A 206 5.52 -1.92 20.53
N ASN A 207 6.35 -2.76 21.16
CA ASN A 207 7.74 -2.46 21.57
C ASN A 207 8.77 -2.67 20.44
N LEU A 208 8.30 -2.83 19.20
CA LEU A 208 9.08 -3.06 17.98
C LEU A 208 9.87 -4.38 17.95
N THR A 209 9.56 -5.34 18.83
CA THR A 209 10.17 -6.66 18.73
C THR A 209 9.51 -7.51 17.65
N GLU A 210 10.33 -8.23 16.91
CA GLU A 210 9.86 -9.25 15.97
C GLU A 210 9.16 -10.39 16.71
N SER A 211 8.10 -10.94 16.13
CA SER A 211 7.54 -12.20 16.57
C SER A 211 8.09 -13.36 15.75
N SER A 212 8.04 -14.55 16.34
CA SER A 212 8.31 -15.80 15.63
C SER A 212 7.04 -16.46 15.08
N ALA A 213 5.87 -15.90 15.33
CA ALA A 213 4.63 -16.53 14.91
C ALA A 213 4.35 -16.30 13.43
N PHE A 214 3.77 -17.33 12.82
CA PHE A 214 3.21 -17.27 11.47
C PHE A 214 2.16 -16.15 11.38
N ILE A 215 2.09 -15.52 10.22
CA ILE A 215 1.10 -14.49 9.91
C ILE A 215 0.39 -14.82 8.59
N ASP A 216 -0.86 -14.43 8.48
CA ASP A 216 -1.63 -14.55 7.24
C ASP A 216 -2.62 -13.39 7.06
N SER A 217 -3.40 -13.47 5.98
CA SER A 217 -4.54 -12.58 5.70
C SER A 217 -4.20 -11.09 5.78
N PRO A 218 -3.16 -10.63 5.06
CA PRO A 218 -2.76 -9.23 5.11
C PRO A 218 -3.90 -8.34 4.61
N VAL A 219 -4.16 -7.22 5.27
CA VAL A 219 -5.09 -6.19 4.80
C VAL A 219 -4.41 -4.83 4.82
N LEU A 220 -4.83 -3.94 3.93
CA LEU A 220 -4.37 -2.56 3.87
C LEU A 220 -5.60 -1.65 3.76
N SER A 221 -5.68 -0.63 4.62
CA SER A 221 -6.76 0.34 4.56
C SER A 221 -6.71 1.12 3.24
N ALA A 222 -7.87 1.59 2.78
CA ALA A 222 -7.99 2.36 1.54
C ALA A 222 -7.08 3.61 1.55
N ASP A 223 -6.95 4.30 2.68
CA ASP A 223 -6.05 5.46 2.82
C ASP A 223 -4.57 5.09 2.99
N GLY A 224 -4.23 3.79 3.01
CA GLY A 224 -2.85 3.30 3.14
C GLY A 224 -2.23 3.52 4.53
N LYS A 225 -3.03 3.89 5.54
CA LYS A 225 -2.53 4.23 6.88
C LYS A 225 -2.51 3.06 7.85
N TYR A 226 -3.28 2.01 7.60
CA TYR A 226 -3.36 0.87 8.49
C TYR A 226 -3.11 -0.43 7.73
N ALA A 227 -2.22 -1.27 8.25
CA ALA A 227 -2.05 -2.65 7.82
C ALA A 227 -2.58 -3.58 8.91
N GLY A 228 -3.25 -4.65 8.50
CA GLY A 228 -3.70 -5.70 9.43
C GLY A 228 -3.25 -7.08 9.00
N TRP A 229 -3.19 -8.00 9.95
CA TRP A 229 -2.78 -9.39 9.75
C TRP A 229 -3.37 -10.26 10.86
N ASN A 230 -3.46 -11.56 10.61
CA ASN A 230 -3.76 -12.52 11.66
C ASN A 230 -2.49 -13.21 12.12
N THR A 231 -2.46 -13.63 13.39
CA THR A 231 -1.33 -14.35 13.98
C THR A 231 -1.75 -15.02 15.28
N ALA A 232 -1.13 -16.15 15.62
CA ALA A 232 -1.35 -16.80 16.91
C ALA A 232 -0.42 -16.28 18.04
N SER A 233 0.25 -15.13 17.82
CA SER A 233 1.10 -14.53 18.85
C SER A 233 0.35 -13.53 19.71
N SER A 234 0.63 -13.59 21.01
CA SER A 234 0.08 -12.68 22.02
C SER A 234 0.74 -11.29 21.94
N TYR A 235 0.44 -10.53 20.88
CA TYR A 235 0.84 -9.12 20.81
C TYR A 235 -0.04 -8.23 21.71
N ALA A 236 -1.22 -8.71 22.12
CA ALA A 236 -2.16 -7.97 22.95
C ALA A 236 -1.94 -8.24 24.45
N PRO A 237 -1.75 -7.20 25.29
CA PRO A 237 -1.73 -7.37 26.74
C PRO A 237 -3.06 -7.95 27.24
N GLY A 238 -2.98 -9.05 28.01
CA GLY A 238 -4.15 -9.73 28.56
C GLY A 238 -4.74 -10.82 27.69
N ASP A 239 -4.17 -11.06 26.51
CA ASP A 239 -4.52 -12.18 25.64
C ASP A 239 -3.50 -13.32 25.79
N ALA A 240 -3.97 -14.49 26.20
CA ALA A 240 -3.14 -15.64 26.57
C ALA A 240 -3.71 -16.98 26.09
N ASP A 241 -4.69 -16.98 25.20
CA ASP A 241 -5.37 -18.20 24.78
C ASP A 241 -4.67 -18.96 23.64
N ASN A 242 -3.63 -18.35 23.02
CA ASN A 242 -2.88 -18.87 21.87
C ASN A 242 -3.76 -19.15 20.64
N ALA A 243 -4.94 -18.54 20.55
CA ALA A 243 -5.75 -18.53 19.34
C ALA A 243 -5.14 -17.59 18.28
N GLN A 244 -5.59 -17.72 17.03
CA GLN A 244 -5.26 -16.71 16.02
C GLN A 244 -6.09 -15.46 16.26
N ASP A 245 -5.41 -14.32 16.40
CA ASP A 245 -6.04 -13.02 16.57
C ASP A 245 -5.73 -12.10 15.39
N SER A 246 -6.61 -11.12 15.17
CA SER A 246 -6.46 -10.09 14.15
C SER A 246 -5.86 -8.82 14.75
N PHE A 247 -4.79 -8.33 14.13
CA PHE A 247 -4.10 -7.11 14.53
C PHE A 247 -4.23 -6.02 13.45
N LEU A 248 -4.19 -4.77 13.89
CA LEU A 248 -4.11 -3.60 13.03
C LEU A 248 -3.01 -2.68 13.53
N ARG A 249 -2.15 -2.23 12.61
CA ARG A 249 -1.09 -1.28 12.89
C ARG A 249 -1.21 -0.07 12.01
N PHE A 250 -1.04 1.08 12.64
CA PHE A 250 -0.86 2.35 11.97
C PHE A 250 0.56 2.49 11.40
N LEU A 251 0.66 2.89 10.13
CA LEU A 251 1.87 2.79 9.30
C LEU A 251 2.70 4.07 9.20
N ALA A 252 2.38 5.13 9.94
CA ALA A 252 3.14 6.36 9.77
C ALA A 252 4.60 6.19 10.21
N SER A 253 5.49 6.74 9.40
CA SER A 253 6.90 6.87 9.73
C SER A 253 7.08 7.79 10.95
N ASN A 254 8.13 7.56 11.73
CA ASN A 254 8.56 8.57 12.68
C ASN A 254 9.00 9.82 11.91
N ILE A 255 8.45 10.98 12.27
CA ILE A 255 8.89 12.24 11.69
C ILE A 255 10.28 12.54 12.24
N SER A 256 11.23 12.76 11.34
CA SER A 256 12.55 13.33 11.67
C SER A 256 12.69 14.67 10.97
N LEU A 257 12.71 15.75 11.76
CA LEU A 257 12.88 17.10 11.24
C LEU A 257 14.36 17.44 11.08
N SER A 258 14.73 17.98 9.92
CA SER A 258 16.10 18.41 9.62
C SER A 258 16.24 19.93 9.53
N ASN A 259 15.17 20.65 9.16
CA ASN A 259 15.22 22.11 9.03
C ASN A 259 13.84 22.77 9.20
N ILE A 260 13.83 24.06 9.52
CA ILE A 260 12.65 24.94 9.51
C ILE A 260 13.00 26.27 8.82
N SER A 261 12.10 26.79 7.99
CA SER A 261 12.25 28.10 7.35
C SER A 261 10.89 28.78 7.15
N PRO A 262 10.76 30.10 7.37
CA PRO A 262 11.76 30.98 7.97
C PRO A 262 11.93 30.71 9.48
N THR A 263 13.06 31.13 10.06
CA THR A 263 13.34 31.02 11.51
C THR A 263 12.92 32.27 12.31
N SER A 264 12.36 33.28 11.65
CA SER A 264 11.79 34.47 12.27
C SER A 264 10.84 35.18 11.31
N PHE A 265 9.87 35.92 11.86
CA PHE A 265 8.97 36.81 11.11
C PHE A 265 8.38 37.89 12.05
N SER A 266 7.84 38.96 11.48
CA SER A 266 7.15 40.02 12.23
C SER A 266 5.68 39.71 12.42
N THR A 267 5.10 40.14 13.53
CA THR A 267 3.66 39.95 13.86
C THR A 267 2.70 40.55 12.82
N SER A 268 3.18 41.49 11.99
CA SER A 268 2.45 42.08 10.87
C SER A 268 2.37 41.19 9.62
N THR A 269 2.98 40.01 9.64
CA THR A 269 3.03 39.08 8.50
C THR A 269 2.50 37.70 8.88
N ALA A 270 1.92 37.00 7.89
CA ALA A 270 1.52 35.60 8.00
C ALA A 270 2.35 34.76 7.03
N PRO A 271 3.61 34.42 7.37
CA PRO A 271 4.48 33.72 6.45
C PRO A 271 4.02 32.27 6.23
N THR A 272 4.40 31.72 5.08
CA THR A 272 4.44 30.27 4.89
C THR A 272 5.69 29.72 5.57
N VAL A 273 5.50 28.84 6.54
CA VAL A 273 6.54 28.07 7.22
C VAL A 273 6.68 26.72 6.54
N THR A 274 7.91 26.29 6.31
CA THR A 274 8.29 24.99 5.77
C THR A 274 9.08 24.23 6.82
N LEU A 275 8.57 23.08 7.24
CA LEU A 275 9.33 22.05 7.94
C LEU A 275 9.94 21.12 6.89
N THR A 276 11.25 20.93 6.92
CA THR A 276 11.95 19.93 6.11
C THR A 276 12.35 18.78 7.00
N GLY A 277 12.23 17.56 6.50
CA GLY A 277 12.48 16.35 7.26
C GLY A 277 12.23 15.11 6.42
N VAL A 278 11.95 14.01 7.10
CA VAL A 278 11.46 12.78 6.50
C VAL A 278 10.33 12.21 7.34
N GLY A 279 9.46 11.44 6.70
CA GLY A 279 8.41 10.68 7.39
C GLY A 279 7.12 11.45 7.63
N PHE A 280 6.86 12.57 6.96
CA PHE A 280 5.54 13.22 7.01
C PHE A 280 4.52 12.33 6.28
N ALA A 281 3.49 11.87 6.99
CA ALA A 281 2.29 11.28 6.38
C ALA A 281 1.50 12.37 5.63
N ASP A 282 0.66 11.98 4.67
CA ASP A 282 -0.07 12.94 3.81
C ASP A 282 -1.00 13.89 4.58
N ASP A 283 -1.41 13.48 5.79
CA ASP A 283 -2.21 14.24 6.74
C ASP A 283 -1.44 14.59 8.02
N ALA A 284 -0.12 14.69 7.93
CA ALA A 284 0.69 15.23 9.01
C ALA A 284 0.27 16.67 9.34
N LEU A 285 0.25 16.99 10.63
CA LEU A 285 -0.12 18.31 11.11
C LEU A 285 1.07 18.98 11.80
N PRO A 286 1.31 20.27 11.50
CA PRO A 286 2.25 21.06 12.28
C PRO A 286 1.62 21.40 13.64
N VAL A 287 2.46 21.58 14.63
CA VAL A 287 2.09 21.98 15.98
C VAL A 287 3.04 23.08 16.41
N VAL A 288 2.48 24.15 16.95
CA VAL A 288 3.21 25.32 17.45
C VAL A 288 2.77 25.54 18.89
N ASP A 289 3.71 25.80 19.79
CA ASP A 289 3.38 26.17 21.16
C ASP A 289 2.90 27.62 21.28
N GLY A 290 2.32 27.98 22.43
CA GLY A 290 1.80 29.32 22.68
C GLY A 290 0.32 29.48 22.37
N GLN A 291 -0.29 30.48 22.99
CA GLN A 291 -1.69 30.83 22.75
C GLN A 291 -1.81 31.74 21.52
N GLY A 292 -2.98 31.75 20.90
CA GLY A 292 -3.32 32.66 19.78
C GLY A 292 -2.50 32.47 18.50
N VAL A 293 -1.94 31.28 18.33
CA VAL A 293 -1.36 30.83 17.06
C VAL A 293 -2.46 30.24 16.19
N SER A 294 -2.53 30.68 14.93
CA SER A 294 -3.40 30.08 13.91
C SER A 294 -2.56 29.47 12.79
N ILE A 295 -2.92 28.23 12.44
CA ILE A 295 -2.29 27.44 11.39
C ILE A 295 -3.32 27.23 10.29
N SER A 296 -2.94 27.49 9.04
CA SER A 296 -3.79 27.24 7.86
C SER A 296 -2.94 26.77 6.68
N ASN A 297 -3.59 26.38 5.58
CA ASN A 297 -2.93 25.97 4.33
C ASN A 297 -1.86 24.89 4.54
N VAL A 298 -2.15 23.88 5.36
CA VAL A 298 -1.22 22.77 5.60
C VAL A 298 -1.13 21.90 4.35
N VAL A 299 0.08 21.73 3.83
CA VAL A 299 0.36 20.88 2.67
C VAL A 299 1.59 20.04 2.95
N VAL A 300 1.47 18.72 2.81
CA VAL A 300 2.60 17.80 2.87
C VAL A 300 3.06 17.52 1.44
N ASN A 301 4.36 17.62 1.18
CA ASN A 301 4.92 17.25 -0.12
C ASN A 301 4.68 15.76 -0.39
N ALA A 302 4.42 15.37 -1.64
CA ALA A 302 4.08 14.01 -2.01
C ALA A 302 5.15 12.98 -1.60
N ASP A 303 6.42 13.39 -1.62
CA ASP A 303 7.56 12.59 -1.17
C ASP A 303 7.69 12.52 0.37
N GLY A 304 6.87 13.24 1.14
CA GLY A 304 6.92 13.32 2.61
C GLY A 304 8.21 13.87 3.18
N THR A 305 8.93 14.70 2.41
CA THR A 305 10.17 15.36 2.86
C THR A 305 9.96 16.78 3.37
N SER A 306 8.77 17.33 3.16
CA SER A 306 8.42 18.64 3.71
C SER A 306 6.94 18.78 4.02
N LEU A 307 6.64 19.65 4.98
CA LEU A 307 5.31 20.10 5.36
C LEU A 307 5.32 21.62 5.39
N THR A 308 4.46 22.25 4.60
CA THR A 308 4.28 23.71 4.56
C THR A 308 2.96 24.11 5.21
N PHE A 309 2.92 25.28 5.84
CA PHE A 309 1.70 25.84 6.43
C PHE A 309 1.83 27.35 6.60
N THR A 310 0.71 28.08 6.56
CA THR A 310 0.65 29.49 6.90
C THR A 310 0.49 29.65 8.41
N LEU A 311 1.33 30.48 9.00
CA LEU A 311 1.34 30.77 10.44
C LEU A 311 0.96 32.23 10.68
N ALA A 312 -0.03 32.48 11.55
CA ALA A 312 -0.41 33.83 11.96
C ALA A 312 -0.62 33.91 13.48
N LEU A 313 -0.27 35.07 14.05
CA LEU A 313 -0.36 35.37 15.49
C LEU A 313 -1.46 36.41 15.74
N SER A 314 -2.26 36.22 16.78
CA SER A 314 -3.21 37.25 17.21
C SER A 314 -2.51 38.48 17.81
N ALA A 315 -3.17 39.64 17.69
CA ALA A 315 -2.72 40.86 18.35
C ALA A 315 -2.77 40.69 19.87
N GLY A 316 -1.60 40.64 20.52
CA GLY A 316 -1.47 40.58 21.98
C GLY A 316 -0.78 39.33 22.53
N ASP A 317 -0.41 38.36 21.68
CA ASP A 317 0.35 37.19 22.14
C ASP A 317 1.81 37.52 22.44
N SER A 318 2.42 36.67 23.27
CA SER A 318 3.82 36.79 23.69
C SER A 318 4.77 36.66 22.50
N ILE A 319 5.23 37.80 21.99
CA ILE A 319 6.38 37.92 21.10
C ILE A 319 7.57 37.20 21.75
N GLY A 320 8.20 36.27 21.04
CA GLY A 320 9.30 35.51 21.59
C GLY A 320 9.61 34.21 20.85
N ARG A 321 10.15 33.26 21.61
CA ARG A 321 10.56 31.95 21.10
C ARG A 321 9.36 31.00 21.09
N HIS A 322 9.06 30.43 19.93
CA HIS A 322 8.09 29.34 19.80
C HIS A 322 8.78 28.04 19.36
N ASP A 323 8.40 26.93 19.98
CA ASP A 323 8.75 25.58 19.55
C ASP A 323 7.74 25.09 18.51
N ILE A 324 8.25 24.60 17.38
CA ILE A 324 7.45 24.07 16.28
C ILE A 324 7.86 22.62 16.05
N TRP A 325 6.86 21.75 15.90
CA TRP A 325 7.07 20.35 15.53
C TRP A 325 5.95 19.89 14.59
N ALA A 326 6.02 18.63 14.16
CA ALA A 326 4.95 18.00 13.40
C ALA A 326 4.57 16.67 14.03
N ARG A 327 3.34 16.24 13.77
CA ARG A 327 2.84 14.93 14.15
C ARG A 327 2.15 14.26 12.98
N ASN A 328 2.39 12.97 12.82
CA ASN A 328 1.49 12.13 12.04
C ASN A 328 0.25 11.81 12.90
N PRO A 329 -0.93 11.60 12.29
CA PRO A 329 -2.10 11.08 13.01
C PRO A 329 -1.76 9.73 13.69
N GLY A 330 -2.59 9.21 14.60
CA GLY A 330 -2.43 7.84 15.10
C GLY A 330 -1.20 7.53 16.00
N GLY A 331 -0.32 8.49 16.25
CA GLY A 331 0.76 8.37 17.25
C GLY A 331 0.21 8.31 18.67
N ALA A 332 -0.07 7.09 19.15
CA ALA A 332 -0.41 6.74 20.54
C ALA A 332 -1.25 7.77 21.32
N SER A 333 -2.58 7.67 21.22
CA SER A 333 -3.50 8.25 22.20
C SER A 333 -3.91 7.20 23.23
N TRP A 334 -3.07 6.91 24.22
CA TRP A 334 -3.48 6.37 25.53
C TRP A 334 -2.49 6.80 26.63
N SER A 335 -2.39 8.11 26.83
CA SER A 335 -2.24 8.73 28.16
C SER A 335 -2.15 10.24 27.98
N ALA A 336 -2.91 10.97 28.79
CA ALA A 336 -2.63 12.36 29.05
C ALA A 336 -1.17 12.46 29.53
N ALA A 337 -0.37 13.28 28.85
CA ALA A 337 1.10 13.40 28.96
C ALA A 337 1.92 12.30 28.25
N GLY A 338 1.96 12.32 26.92
CA GLY A 338 2.85 11.44 26.17
C GLY A 338 2.75 11.55 24.65
N ALA A 339 2.78 12.76 24.09
CA ALA A 339 2.95 12.90 22.64
C ALA A 339 4.40 12.55 22.28
N ALA A 340 4.61 11.47 21.53
CA ALA A 340 5.90 11.19 20.90
C ALA A 340 6.16 12.23 19.79
N ALA A 341 6.67 13.39 20.20
CA ALA A 341 7.24 14.40 19.33
C ALA A 341 8.72 14.52 19.68
N VAL A 342 9.63 14.02 18.84
CA VAL A 342 11.03 14.47 18.91
C VAL A 342 11.67 14.50 17.53
N GLY A 343 11.44 15.61 16.83
CA GLY A 343 12.44 16.21 15.95
C GLY A 343 12.49 17.69 16.32
N ARG A 344 13.47 18.13 17.11
CA ARG A 344 13.67 19.55 17.43
C ARG A 344 14.75 20.09 16.51
N THR A 345 14.38 20.96 15.58
CA THR A 345 15.34 21.79 14.85
C THR A 345 14.89 23.24 14.87
N GLY A 346 15.51 24.03 15.75
CA GLY A 346 15.63 25.47 15.56
C GLY A 346 14.54 26.34 16.17
N LEU A 347 15.00 27.45 16.74
CA LEU A 347 14.19 28.50 17.34
C LEU A 347 13.46 29.29 16.25
N LEU A 348 12.15 29.50 16.42
CA LEU A 348 11.48 30.61 15.78
C LEU A 348 11.55 31.82 16.71
N ARG A 349 12.28 32.89 16.34
CA ARG A 349 12.24 34.17 17.08
C ARG A 349 11.23 35.10 16.41
N VAL A 350 10.12 35.38 17.08
CA VAL A 350 9.20 36.44 16.70
C VAL A 350 9.79 37.76 17.21
N GLY A 351 9.93 38.74 16.32
CA GLY A 351 10.48 40.07 16.60
C GLY A 351 9.55 41.16 16.13
#